data_AF-A0A1A8NUV6-F1
#
_entry.id   AF-A0A1A8NUV6-F1
#
_cell.length_a   1.000
_cell.length_b   1.000
_cell.length_c   1.000
_cell.angle_alpha   90.00
_cell.angle_beta   90.00
_cell.angle_gamma   90.00
#
_symmetry.space_group_name_H-M   'P 1'
#
loop_
_entity.id
_entity.type
_entity.pdbx_description
1 polymer ?
#
loop_
_entity_poly.entity_id
_entity_poly.type
_entity_poly.pdbx_seq_one_letter_code
_entity_poly.pdbx_strand_id
1 'polypeptide(L)'
;MSSSGAHIFSEIDKLRVRQLNNIEMTSGQSVFADRELSQTEILNQIEGVILRIVTSLSKDEAPALVVPNRSSWANVSFNDAIGLQMSSEHCVTTIRSDCPSSATKSAQILKILSVIYTLVQSNSYATKRDIFYSNTQLFSSQRSLDAIIDDISCMLKLPRRSLHVLATSKGLISGIEIMCIYKYGSV
;
A
#
# COMPACT_ATOMS: atom_id res chain seq x y z
N MET A 1 29.22 -27.68 -23.32
CA MET A 1 28.57 -26.79 -22.33
C MET A 1 27.45 -26.01 -23.01
N SER A 2 26.20 -26.50 -23.05
CA SER A 2 25.06 -25.71 -23.59
C SER A 2 23.65 -26.29 -23.30
N SER A 3 23.44 -27.08 -22.24
CA SER A 3 22.16 -27.82 -22.07
C SER A 3 21.22 -27.31 -20.96
N SER A 4 21.65 -26.40 -20.08
CA SER A 4 20.83 -26.02 -18.90
C SER A 4 19.87 -24.85 -19.16
N GLY A 5 20.09 -24.03 -20.19
CA GLY A 5 19.23 -22.87 -20.50
C GLY A 5 17.92 -23.25 -21.16
N ALA A 6 17.94 -24.23 -22.07
CA ALA A 6 16.76 -24.65 -22.85
C ALA A 6 15.63 -25.23 -21.97
N HIS A 7 15.98 -25.88 -20.87
CA HIS A 7 15.01 -26.48 -19.94
C HIS A 7 14.24 -25.41 -19.14
N ILE A 8 14.90 -24.30 -18.78
CA ILE A 8 14.28 -23.20 -18.04
C ILE A 8 13.25 -22.48 -18.91
N PHE A 9 13.60 -22.20 -20.17
CA PHE A 9 12.66 -21.56 -21.11
C PHE A 9 11.46 -22.46 -21.43
N SER A 10 11.66 -23.77 -21.52
CA SER A 10 10.55 -24.72 -21.73
C SER A 10 9.53 -24.70 -20.58
N GLU A 11 9.97 -24.61 -19.32
CA GLU A 11 9.03 -24.52 -18.19
C GLU A 11 8.33 -23.16 -18.11
N ILE A 12 9.03 -22.07 -18.47
CA ILE A 12 8.41 -20.74 -18.58
C ILE A 12 7.33 -20.74 -19.67
N ASP A 13 7.58 -21.37 -20.81
CA ASP A 13 6.59 -21.47 -21.90
C ASP A 13 5.39 -22.34 -21.51
N LYS A 14 5.60 -23.45 -20.80
CA LYS A 14 4.50 -24.27 -20.25
C LYS A 14 3.65 -23.49 -19.25
N LEU A 15 4.27 -22.71 -18.37
CA LEU A 15 3.57 -21.84 -17.43
C LEU A 15 2.79 -20.73 -18.15
N ARG A 16 3.37 -20.16 -19.21
CA ARG A 16 2.71 -19.14 -20.05
C ARG A 16 1.45 -19.69 -20.72
N VAL A 17 1.51 -20.90 -21.28
CA VAL A 17 0.35 -21.57 -21.89
C VAL A 17 -0.73 -21.89 -20.86
N ARG A 18 -0.36 -22.34 -19.65
CA ARG A 18 -1.33 -22.56 -18.56
C ARG A 18 -2.03 -21.28 -18.13
N GLN A 19 -1.30 -20.16 -18.05
CA GLN A 19 -1.89 -18.86 -17.70
C GLN A 19 -2.85 -18.36 -18.77
N LEU A 20 -2.51 -18.52 -20.06
CA LEU A 20 -3.40 -18.15 -21.17
C LEU A 20 -4.71 -18.98 -21.17
N ASN A 21 -4.61 -20.29 -20.91
CA ASN A 21 -5.79 -21.15 -20.82
C ASN A 21 -6.67 -20.84 -19.59
N ASN A 22 -6.06 -20.44 -18.46
CA ASN A 22 -6.82 -19.98 -17.30
C ASN A 22 -7.51 -18.63 -17.57
N ILE A 23 -6.90 -17.73 -18.35
CA ILE A 23 -7.50 -16.43 -18.70
C ILE A 23 -8.79 -16.64 -19.52
N GLU A 24 -8.79 -17.56 -20.49
CA GLU A 24 -9.98 -17.87 -21.31
C GLU A 24 -11.14 -18.45 -20.48
N MET A 25 -10.82 -19.27 -19.47
CA MET A 25 -11.81 -19.83 -18.53
C MET A 25 -12.30 -18.83 -17.47
N THR A 26 -11.57 -17.74 -17.22
CA THR A 26 -11.95 -16.67 -16.27
C THR A 26 -12.76 -15.53 -16.90
N SER A 27 -13.11 -15.63 -18.19
CA SER A 27 -14.02 -14.67 -18.86
C SER A 27 -15.41 -14.57 -18.22
N GLY A 28 -15.74 -15.45 -17.27
CA GLY A 28 -17.02 -15.46 -16.54
C GLY A 28 -17.00 -15.06 -15.06
N GLN A 29 -15.85 -14.91 -14.38
CA GLN A 29 -15.85 -14.65 -12.92
C GLN A 29 -14.50 -14.10 -12.42
N SER A 30 -14.33 -12.78 -12.42
CA SER A 30 -13.36 -12.08 -11.57
C SER A 30 -13.99 -10.80 -11.01
N VAL A 31 -14.98 -10.99 -10.15
CA VAL A 31 -15.46 -9.96 -9.24
C VAL A 31 -14.37 -9.74 -8.18
N PHE A 32 -13.33 -8.98 -8.52
CA PHE A 32 -12.94 -7.94 -7.57
C PHE A 32 -14.18 -7.06 -7.49
N ALA A 33 -15.00 -7.27 -6.45
CA ALA A 33 -15.80 -6.18 -5.99
C ALA A 33 -14.78 -5.09 -5.67
N ASP A 34 -14.66 -4.12 -6.57
CA ASP A 34 -14.14 -2.79 -6.31
C ASP A 34 -15.12 -2.21 -5.27
N ARG A 35 -15.10 -2.80 -4.06
CA ARG A 35 -15.98 -2.45 -2.98
C ARG A 35 -15.44 -1.09 -2.57
N GLU A 36 -16.09 -0.03 -3.04
CA GLU A 36 -15.86 1.29 -2.51
C GLU A 36 -16.07 1.20 -1.01
N LEU A 37 -14.96 1.15 -0.27
CA LEU A 37 -15.00 1.13 1.17
C LEU A 37 -15.68 2.41 1.62
N SER A 38 -16.64 2.28 2.53
CA SER A 38 -17.32 3.45 3.02
C SER A 38 -16.32 4.34 3.77
N GLN A 39 -16.55 5.65 3.73
CA GLN A 39 -15.77 6.61 4.51
C GLN A 39 -15.70 6.21 5.99
N THR A 40 -16.81 5.66 6.54
CA THR A 40 -16.89 5.18 7.91
C THR A 40 -16.02 3.95 8.17
N GLU A 41 -15.93 2.99 7.23
CA GLU A 41 -15.04 1.83 7.36
C GLU A 41 -13.57 2.27 7.39
N ILE A 42 -13.19 3.21 6.53
CA ILE A 42 -11.83 3.75 6.48
C ILE A 42 -11.48 4.46 7.79
N LEU A 43 -12.37 5.31 8.30
CA LEU A 43 -12.19 5.99 9.58
C LEU A 43 -12.09 5.00 10.73
N ASN A 44 -12.94 3.97 10.78
CA ASN A 44 -12.88 2.92 11.81
C ASN A 44 -11.53 2.18 11.82
N GLN A 45 -10.93 1.91 10.66
CA GLN A 45 -9.59 1.31 10.59
C GLN A 45 -8.51 2.24 11.15
N ILE A 46 -8.58 3.53 10.82
CA ILE A 46 -7.64 4.53 11.31
C ILE A 46 -7.79 4.71 12.83
N GLU A 47 -9.03 4.86 13.30
CA GLU A 47 -9.38 4.99 14.72
C GLU A 47 -8.97 3.76 15.53
N GLY A 48 -9.09 2.55 14.96
CA GLY A 48 -8.58 1.33 15.58
C GLY A 48 -7.07 1.38 15.86
N VAL A 49 -6.29 1.96 14.95
CA VAL A 49 -4.84 2.17 15.17
C VAL A 49 -4.60 3.26 16.21
N ILE A 50 -5.32 4.38 16.15
CA ILE A 50 -5.21 5.47 17.13
C ILE A 50 -5.55 4.97 18.53
N LEU A 51 -6.63 4.20 18.68
CA LEU A 51 -7.05 3.62 19.95
C LEU A 51 -5.97 2.73 20.56
N ARG A 52 -5.28 1.92 19.74
CA ARG A 52 -4.14 1.11 20.21
C ARG A 52 -2.99 1.98 20.73
N ILE A 53 -2.70 3.09 20.05
CA ILE A 53 -1.66 4.04 20.45
C ILE A 53 -2.03 4.70 21.78
N VAL A 54 -3.25 5.23 21.89
CA VAL A 54 -3.76 5.87 23.11
C VAL A 54 -3.81 4.88 24.27
N THR A 55 -4.21 3.63 24.03
CA THR A 55 -4.24 2.56 25.04
C THR A 55 -2.84 2.18 25.51
N SER A 56 -1.82 2.26 24.64
CA SER A 56 -0.43 2.03 25.05
C SER A 56 0.05 3.18 25.94
N LEU A 57 -0.22 4.41 25.52
CA LEU A 57 0.14 5.62 26.27
C LEU A 57 -0.56 5.69 27.63
N SER A 58 -1.81 5.25 27.75
CA SER A 58 -2.54 5.24 29.04
C SER A 58 -1.98 4.23 30.04
N LYS A 59 -1.22 3.25 29.56
CA LYS A 59 -0.47 2.27 30.38
C LYS A 59 0.97 2.70 30.63
N ASP A 60 1.35 3.92 30.25
CA ASP A 60 2.73 4.44 30.30
C ASP A 60 3.71 3.62 29.44
N GLU A 61 3.21 2.93 28.42
CA GLU A 61 4.00 2.18 27.45
C GLU A 61 4.18 2.97 26.15
N ALA A 62 5.40 2.95 25.61
CA ALA A 62 5.69 3.58 24.33
C ALA A 62 4.90 2.90 23.18
N PRO A 63 4.14 3.66 22.37
CA PRO A 63 3.36 3.08 21.29
C PRO A 63 4.24 2.42 20.23
N ALA A 64 3.81 1.23 19.84
CA ALA A 64 4.49 0.40 18.85
C ALA A 64 3.57 0.17 17.64
N LEU A 65 4.00 0.67 16.47
CA LEU A 65 3.30 0.48 15.21
C LEU A 65 3.81 -0.79 14.52
N VAL A 66 2.90 -1.70 14.19
CA VAL A 66 3.23 -2.96 13.51
C VAL A 66 2.95 -2.79 12.03
N VAL A 67 4.00 -2.82 11.22
CA VAL A 67 3.91 -2.64 9.77
C VAL A 67 4.46 -3.90 9.08
N PRO A 68 3.77 -4.48 8.08
CA PRO A 68 4.29 -5.61 7.31
C PRO A 68 5.63 -5.28 6.65
N ASN A 69 6.61 -6.18 6.74
CA ASN A 69 7.90 -5.98 6.07
C ASN A 69 7.78 -6.27 4.56
N ARG A 70 7.77 -5.23 3.75
CA ARG A 70 7.59 -5.38 2.30
C ARG A 70 8.82 -5.82 1.53
N SER A 71 9.99 -5.72 2.15
CA SER A 71 11.27 -6.07 1.52
C SER A 71 11.61 -7.55 1.67
N SER A 72 10.88 -8.28 2.52
CA SER A 72 11.09 -9.71 2.71
C SER A 72 10.29 -10.51 1.69
N TRP A 73 10.97 -11.32 0.87
CA TRP A 73 10.30 -12.25 -0.05
C TRP A 73 9.47 -13.30 0.68
N ALA A 74 9.76 -13.56 1.96
CA ALA A 74 8.95 -14.44 2.81
C ALA A 74 7.52 -13.91 3.00
N ASN A 75 7.28 -12.62 2.81
CA ASN A 75 5.94 -12.00 2.88
C ASN A 75 5.27 -11.90 1.52
N VAL A 76 5.79 -12.57 0.48
CA VAL A 76 5.20 -12.54 -0.86
C VAL A 76 4.72 -13.95 -1.17
N SER A 77 3.41 -14.08 -1.37
CA SER A 77 2.76 -15.31 -1.81
C SER A 77 2.12 -15.09 -3.18
N PHE A 78 2.11 -16.11 -4.02
CA PHE A 78 1.37 -16.08 -5.28
C PHE A 78 -0.02 -16.66 -5.08
N ASN A 79 -1.04 -15.95 -5.53
CA ASN A 79 -2.42 -16.36 -5.56
C ASN A 79 -2.87 -16.42 -7.03
N ASP A 80 -3.37 -17.56 -7.50
CA ASP A 80 -3.72 -17.74 -8.92
C ASP A 80 -4.75 -16.72 -9.44
N ALA A 81 -5.63 -16.21 -8.59
CA ALA A 81 -6.67 -15.24 -8.98
C ALA A 81 -6.17 -13.78 -8.95
N ILE A 82 -5.13 -13.48 -8.18
CA ILE A 82 -4.73 -12.10 -7.82
C ILE A 82 -3.28 -11.80 -8.26
N GLY A 83 -2.48 -12.82 -8.52
CA GLY A 83 -1.05 -12.73 -8.76
C GLY A 83 -0.26 -12.63 -7.45
N LEU A 84 0.74 -11.75 -7.42
CA LEU A 84 1.58 -11.55 -6.23
C LEU A 84 0.80 -10.80 -5.15
N GLN A 85 0.62 -11.44 -4.00
CA GLN A 85 -0.05 -10.90 -2.83
C GLN A 85 0.90 -10.90 -1.63
N MET A 86 0.82 -9.85 -0.83
CA MET A 86 1.57 -9.80 0.42
C MET A 86 0.91 -10.68 1.48
N SER A 87 1.62 -11.72 1.94
CA SER A 87 1.23 -12.50 3.11
C SER A 87 1.65 -11.75 4.37
N SER A 88 0.69 -11.45 5.25
CA SER A 88 0.96 -10.67 6.47
C SER A 88 1.55 -11.50 7.62
N GLU A 89 1.87 -12.77 7.38
CA GLU A 89 2.10 -13.74 8.46
C GLU A 89 3.58 -13.93 8.84
N HIS A 90 4.53 -13.64 7.96
CA HIS A 90 5.89 -14.15 8.13
C HIS A 90 6.91 -13.15 8.66
N CYS A 91 6.76 -11.85 8.42
CA CYS A 91 7.70 -10.84 8.92
C CYS A 91 7.03 -9.47 9.09
N VAL A 92 6.77 -9.06 10.32
CA VAL A 92 6.31 -7.71 10.64
C VAL A 92 7.45 -6.89 11.27
N THR A 93 7.59 -5.65 10.84
CA THR A 93 8.47 -4.68 11.50
C THR A 93 7.69 -3.91 12.55
N THR A 94 8.21 -3.91 13.78
CA THR A 94 7.68 -3.09 14.86
C THR A 94 8.45 -1.78 14.92
N ILE A 95 7.75 -0.67 14.72
CA ILE A 95 8.30 0.68 14.77
C ILE A 95 7.90 1.24 16.13
N ARG A 96 8.88 1.33 17.03
CA ARG A 96 8.65 1.87 18.38
C ARG A 96 8.99 3.35 18.42
N SER A 97 8.24 4.12 19.21
CA SER A 97 8.48 5.55 19.40
C SER A 97 9.64 5.86 20.35
N ASP A 98 9.97 4.95 21.26
CA ASP A 98 11.02 5.11 22.29
C ASP A 98 12.44 4.78 21.79
N CYS A 99 12.57 4.19 20.60
CA CYS A 99 13.87 3.89 20.00
C CYS A 99 14.30 5.04 19.07
N PRO A 100 15.46 5.70 19.29
CA PRO A 100 15.90 6.84 18.47
C PRO A 100 16.02 6.53 16.97
N SER A 101 16.40 5.29 16.63
CA SER A 101 16.52 4.82 15.24
C SER A 101 15.18 4.72 14.51
N SER A 102 14.07 4.49 15.23
CA SER A 102 12.72 4.37 14.65
C SER A 102 11.78 5.52 15.00
N ALA A 103 12.15 6.38 15.95
CA ALA A 103 11.35 7.51 16.40
C ALA A 103 10.93 8.44 15.25
N THR A 104 11.88 8.78 14.36
CA THR A 104 11.58 9.60 13.17
C THR A 104 10.56 8.93 12.24
N LYS A 105 10.71 7.62 12.00
CA LYS A 105 9.77 6.85 11.17
C LYS A 105 8.39 6.77 11.83
N SER A 106 8.34 6.59 13.15
CA SER A 106 7.11 6.60 13.93
C SER A 106 6.38 7.95 13.80
N ALA A 107 7.11 9.06 13.97
CA ALA A 107 6.56 10.40 13.83
C ALA A 107 6.04 10.70 12.42
N GLN A 108 6.77 10.26 11.39
CA GLN A 108 6.34 10.37 9.99
C GLN A 108 5.03 9.59 9.73
N ILE A 109 4.92 8.35 10.22
CA ILE A 109 3.70 7.55 10.08
C ILE A 109 2.53 8.23 10.78
N LEU A 110 2.71 8.67 12.03
CA LEU A 110 1.67 9.38 12.79
C LEU A 110 1.21 10.66 12.07
N LYS A 111 2.16 11.43 11.52
CA LYS A 111 1.84 12.65 10.78
C LYS A 111 1.01 12.36 9.53
N ILE A 112 1.41 11.38 8.72
CA ILE A 112 0.66 11.02 7.51
C ILE A 112 -0.68 10.38 7.84
N LEU A 113 -0.75 9.57 8.88
CA LEU A 113 -2.01 9.00 9.37
C LEU A 113 -3.00 10.10 9.78
N SER A 114 -2.51 11.14 10.47
CA SER A 114 -3.32 12.32 10.82
C SER A 114 -3.79 13.08 9.57
N VAL A 115 -2.93 13.27 8.57
CA VAL A 115 -3.31 13.93 7.31
C VAL A 115 -4.39 13.12 6.59
N ILE A 116 -4.22 11.80 6.46
CA ILE A 116 -5.20 10.90 5.82
C ILE A 116 -6.52 10.94 6.59
N TYR A 117 -6.49 10.89 7.92
CA TYR A 117 -7.69 10.98 8.75
C TYR A 117 -8.48 12.26 8.43
N THR A 118 -7.82 13.42 8.40
CA THR A 118 -8.47 14.69 8.08
C THR A 118 -9.04 14.70 6.66
N LEU A 119 -8.30 14.19 5.67
CA LEU A 119 -8.75 14.12 4.27
C LEU A 119 -9.97 13.22 4.11
N VAL A 120 -9.97 12.05 4.75
CA VAL A 120 -11.10 11.13 4.74
C VAL A 120 -12.27 11.77 5.47
N GLN A 121 -12.07 12.37 6.65
CA GLN A 121 -13.12 13.02 7.43
C GLN A 121 -13.78 14.18 6.68
N SER A 122 -13.00 15.03 6.00
CA SER A 122 -13.52 16.17 5.22
C SER A 122 -13.94 15.78 3.80
N ASN A 123 -13.90 14.49 3.45
CA ASN A 123 -14.12 13.97 2.10
C ASN A 123 -13.35 14.76 1.01
N SER A 124 -12.13 15.16 1.35
CA SER A 124 -11.25 15.95 0.49
C SER A 124 -10.04 15.12 0.05
N TYR A 125 -9.37 15.57 -1.00
CA TYR A 125 -8.21 14.88 -1.57
C TYR A 125 -7.01 15.80 -1.60
N ALA A 126 -5.82 15.24 -1.40
CA ALA A 126 -4.56 15.97 -1.54
C ALA A 126 -3.60 15.20 -2.44
N THR A 127 -2.76 15.92 -3.21
CA THR A 127 -1.72 15.24 -3.97
C THR A 127 -0.51 14.95 -3.09
N LYS A 128 0.27 13.92 -3.46
CA LYS A 128 1.56 13.61 -2.82
C LYS A 128 2.47 14.84 -2.70
N ARG A 129 2.45 15.72 -3.70
CA ARG A 129 3.25 16.95 -3.72
C ARG A 129 2.75 17.97 -2.70
N ASP A 130 1.44 18.14 -2.56
CA ASP A 130 0.86 19.05 -1.56
C ASP A 130 1.23 18.61 -0.13
N ILE A 131 1.17 17.29 0.12
CA ILE A 131 1.56 16.70 1.40
C ILE A 131 3.08 16.86 1.65
N PHE A 132 3.90 16.66 0.62
CA PHE A 132 5.35 16.85 0.70
C PHE A 132 5.72 18.31 0.99
N TYR A 133 5.11 19.27 0.28
CA TYR A 133 5.41 20.70 0.44
C TYR A 133 4.91 21.28 1.76
N SER A 134 3.80 20.76 2.30
CA SER A 134 3.32 21.15 3.63
C SER A 134 4.17 20.62 4.79
N ASN A 135 5.04 19.63 4.55
CA ASN A 135 5.80 18.93 5.60
C ASN A 135 7.27 18.68 5.20
N THR A 136 7.90 19.62 4.50
CA THR A 136 9.26 19.44 3.94
C THR A 136 10.33 19.13 4.99
N GLN A 137 10.16 19.60 6.23
CA GLN A 137 11.10 19.32 7.32
C GLN A 137 11.05 17.86 7.81
N LEU A 138 9.90 17.18 7.62
CA LEU A 138 9.70 15.81 8.06
C LEU A 138 10.10 14.79 6.99
N PHE A 139 10.06 15.15 5.70
CA PHE A 139 10.32 14.23 4.60
C PHE A 139 11.55 14.65 3.79
N SER A 140 12.57 13.78 3.79
CA SER A 140 13.79 13.98 3.00
C SER A 140 13.57 13.91 1.49
N SER A 141 12.56 13.16 1.03
CA SER A 141 12.28 12.97 -0.38
C SER A 141 10.82 12.57 -0.62
N GLN A 142 10.32 12.76 -1.84
CA GLN A 142 9.01 12.24 -2.22
C GLN A 142 8.95 10.70 -2.16
N ARG A 143 10.09 10.02 -2.39
CA ARG A 143 10.20 8.57 -2.27
C ARG A 143 9.99 8.11 -0.83
N SER A 144 10.53 8.84 0.16
CA SER A 144 10.31 8.49 1.57
C SER A 144 8.85 8.71 1.98
N LEU A 145 8.21 9.78 1.52
CA LEU A 145 6.76 9.97 1.69
C LEU A 145 5.95 8.82 1.08
N ASP A 146 6.27 8.42 -0.15
CA ASP A 146 5.58 7.32 -0.84
C ASP A 146 5.71 6.00 -0.09
N ALA A 147 6.91 5.67 0.39
CA ALA A 147 7.13 4.46 1.18
C ALA A 147 6.29 4.46 2.47
N ILE A 148 6.15 5.62 3.14
CA ILE A 148 5.33 5.77 4.35
C ILE A 148 3.84 5.62 4.04
N ILE A 149 3.35 6.23 2.95
CA ILE A 149 1.95 6.08 2.50
C ILE A 149 1.63 4.61 2.22
N ASP A 150 2.53 3.93 1.51
CA ASP A 150 2.34 2.53 1.23
C ASP A 150 2.37 1.72 2.55
N ASP A 151 3.22 2.09 3.53
CA ASP A 151 3.35 1.36 4.82
C ASP A 151 2.03 1.44 5.57
N ILE A 152 1.39 2.62 5.53
CA ILE A 152 0.07 2.87 6.09
C ILE A 152 -1.02 2.09 5.37
N SER A 153 -1.00 2.03 4.03
CA SER A 153 -1.93 1.22 3.22
C SER A 153 -1.90 -0.25 3.66
N CYS A 154 -0.70 -0.82 3.83
CA CYS A 154 -0.52 -2.18 4.31
C CYS A 154 -0.93 -2.35 5.78
N MET A 155 -0.60 -1.37 6.65
CA MET A 155 -0.94 -1.40 8.08
C MET A 155 -2.47 -1.37 8.31
N LEU A 156 -3.20 -0.55 7.55
CA LEU A 156 -4.66 -0.41 7.63
C LEU A 156 -5.40 -1.48 6.80
N LYS A 157 -4.68 -2.27 5.99
CA LYS A 157 -5.25 -3.19 4.99
C LYS A 157 -6.23 -2.51 4.04
N LEU A 158 -5.97 -1.25 3.70
CA LEU A 158 -6.78 -0.45 2.79
C LEU A 158 -6.06 -0.30 1.46
N PRO A 159 -6.76 -0.33 0.32
CA PRO A 159 -6.13 -0.02 -0.96
C PRO A 159 -5.71 1.44 -0.97
N ARG A 160 -4.58 1.75 -1.63
CA ARG A 160 -4.00 3.09 -1.64
C ARG A 160 -4.96 4.19 -2.12
N ARG A 161 -5.89 3.87 -3.03
CA ARG A 161 -6.94 4.77 -3.52
C ARG A 161 -7.88 5.26 -2.43
N SER A 162 -8.13 4.46 -1.39
CA SER A 162 -9.02 4.80 -0.28
C SER A 162 -8.38 5.75 0.75
N LEU A 163 -7.09 6.08 0.63
CA LEU A 163 -6.41 6.99 1.54
C LEU A 163 -6.60 8.47 1.18
N HIS A 164 -7.35 8.78 0.12
CA HIS A 164 -7.57 10.14 -0.39
C HIS A 164 -6.26 10.89 -0.77
N VAL A 165 -5.16 10.15 -0.97
CA VAL A 165 -3.89 10.70 -1.44
C VAL A 165 -3.69 10.39 -2.91
N LEU A 166 -3.72 11.43 -3.74
CA LEU A 166 -3.61 11.32 -5.19
C LEU A 166 -2.15 11.38 -5.64
N ALA A 167 -1.78 10.52 -6.58
CA ALA A 167 -0.52 10.67 -7.30
C ALA A 167 -0.60 11.91 -8.22
N THR A 168 0.46 12.70 -8.27
CA THR A 168 0.58 13.73 -9.30
C THR A 168 0.83 13.03 -10.64
N SER A 169 -0.17 13.00 -11.52
CA SER A 169 -0.01 12.45 -12.86
C SER A 169 0.87 13.39 -13.71
N LYS A 170 1.67 12.80 -14.61
CA LYS A 170 2.36 13.51 -15.70
C LYS A 170 1.72 13.21 -17.07
N GLY A 171 0.53 12.60 -17.08
CA GLY A 171 -0.14 12.13 -18.29
C GLY A 171 -1.32 13.02 -18.67
N LEU A 172 -1.38 13.41 -19.94
CA LEU A 172 -2.55 14.01 -20.58
C LEU A 172 -3.29 12.88 -21.30
N ILE A 173 -4.59 12.73 -21.05
CA ILE A 173 -5.45 11.76 -21.75
C ILE A 173 -6.45 12.60 -22.56
N SER A 174 -6.54 12.35 -23.87
CA SER A 174 -7.51 12.97 -24.76
C SER A 174 -8.36 11.88 -25.41
N GLY A 175 -9.68 11.97 -25.23
CA GLY A 175 -10.68 11.02 -25.73
C GLY A 175 -12.07 11.34 -25.16
N ILE A 176 -13.14 11.03 -25.91
CA ILE A 176 -14.53 11.20 -25.49
C ILE A 176 -14.98 9.89 -24.85
N GLU A 177 -15.48 9.98 -23.61
CA GLU A 177 -15.65 8.92 -22.59
C GLU A 177 -14.37 8.63 -21.77
N ILE A 178 -14.19 9.40 -20.68
CA ILE A 178 -13.06 9.27 -19.77
C ILE A 178 -13.52 8.59 -18.48
N MET A 179 -13.19 7.31 -18.33
CA MET A 179 -12.96 6.70 -17.02
C MET A 179 -11.49 6.91 -16.66
N CYS A 180 -11.21 7.74 -15.65
CA CYS A 180 -9.86 8.03 -15.18
C CYS A 180 -9.24 6.78 -14.53
N ILE A 181 -8.47 6.00 -15.29
CA ILE A 181 -7.64 4.94 -14.73
C ILE A 181 -6.33 5.57 -14.22
N TYR A 182 -6.19 5.65 -12.90
CA TYR A 182 -4.93 6.07 -12.26
C TYR A 182 -3.83 5.04 -12.53
N LYS A 183 -2.88 5.37 -13.42
CA LYS A 183 -1.67 4.57 -13.63
C LYS A 183 -0.73 4.72 -12.42
N TYR A 184 -0.60 3.68 -11.61
CA TYR A 184 0.46 3.58 -10.60
C TYR A 184 1.79 3.28 -11.30
N GLY A 185 2.64 4.30 -11.44
CA GLY A 185 4.01 4.12 -11.93
C GLY A 185 4.95 3.73 -10.79
N SER A 186 5.42 2.48 -10.80
CA SER A 186 6.72 2.12 -10.21
C SER A 186 7.82 2.55 -11.17
N VAL A 187 8.86 3.19 -10.64
CA VAL A 187 10.12 3.46 -11.34
C VAL A 187 10.94 2.18 -11.35
#